data_AF-A0A2W4X4S4-F1
#
_entry.id   AF-A0A2W4X4S4-F1
#
_cell.length_a   1.000
_cell.length_b   1.000
_cell.length_c   1.000
_cell.angle_alpha   90.00
_cell.angle_beta   90.00
_cell.angle_gamma   90.00
#
_symmetry.space_group_name_H-M   'P 1'
#
loop_
_entity.id
_entity.type
_entity.pdbx_description
1 polymer ?
#
loop_
_entity_poly.entity_id
_entity_poly.type
_entity_poly.pdbx_seq_one_letter_code
_entity_poly.pdbx_strand_id
1 'polypeptide(L)'
;MPPTIPTTLPEATEQAKTAVQAAIKAGKTRLQVEMAIPELKHQPIAQQFLDLFGTQQFKVLFPDAGAAALARRDWQNPDFIIRGLNELADPVEADDDLYLVVNPSSIEVAAVESLCNAAGDRPVVLLNPALEDVAIVGIGYAARQLRDRFLSQIESCYYLKPIENAAIYRCYPGPWQVWRETAPDTYEWVCDFPKLPSGEDVDRVLYGDLAASDTPSNPNNSSAPRKKGFLAELQQFLRALTQ
;
A
#
# COMPACT_ATOMS: atom_id res chain seq x y z
N MET A 1 7.86 -4.68 22.68
CA MET A 1 8.09 -5.72 21.65
C MET A 1 8.32 -5.01 20.33
N PRO A 2 9.26 -5.46 19.48
CA PRO A 2 9.22 -5.03 18.09
C PRO A 2 7.83 -5.40 17.55
N PRO A 3 7.14 -4.52 16.79
CA PRO A 3 5.88 -4.87 16.17
C PRO A 3 6.11 -6.10 15.29
N THR A 4 5.38 -7.18 15.56
CA THR A 4 5.38 -8.37 14.71
C THR A 4 4.61 -8.05 13.45
N ILE A 5 5.11 -8.50 12.30
CA ILE A 5 4.36 -8.43 11.05
C ILE A 5 3.02 -9.17 11.22
N PRO A 6 1.89 -8.58 10.77
CA PRO A 6 0.59 -9.22 10.94
C PRO A 6 0.42 -10.36 9.94
N THR A 7 -0.22 -11.43 10.38
CA THR A 7 -0.49 -12.62 9.54
C THR A 7 -1.93 -12.66 9.07
N THR A 8 -2.80 -11.81 9.64
CA THR A 8 -4.20 -11.71 9.25
C THR A 8 -4.59 -10.29 8.85
N LEU A 9 -5.61 -10.18 7.99
CA LEU A 9 -6.13 -8.88 7.56
C LEU A 9 -6.69 -8.01 8.72
N PRO A 10 -7.43 -8.57 9.71
CA PRO A 10 -7.86 -7.80 10.87
C PRO A 10 -6.69 -7.24 11.69
N GLU A 11 -5.65 -8.04 11.95
CA GLU A 11 -4.44 -7.56 12.63
C GLU A 11 -3.75 -6.45 11.85
N ALA A 12 -3.60 -6.62 10.53
CA ALA A 12 -3.03 -5.59 9.67
C ALA A 12 -3.86 -4.29 9.71
N THR A 13 -5.18 -4.41 9.81
CA THR A 13 -6.10 -3.26 9.90
C THR A 13 -5.94 -2.52 11.23
N GLU A 14 -5.85 -3.24 12.36
CA GLU A 14 -5.58 -2.64 13.67
C GLU A 14 -4.21 -1.97 13.76
N GLN A 15 -3.18 -2.60 13.18
CA GLN A 15 -1.85 -1.99 13.11
C GLN A 15 -1.87 -0.72 12.25
N ALA A 16 -2.53 -0.75 11.09
CA ALA A 16 -2.66 0.42 10.23
C ALA A 16 -3.42 1.56 10.92
N LYS A 17 -4.49 1.25 11.66
CA LYS A 17 -5.24 2.21 12.49
C LYS A 17 -4.35 2.87 13.54
N THR A 18 -3.57 2.06 14.27
CA THR A 18 -2.62 2.55 15.28
C THR A 18 -1.54 3.46 14.66
N ALA A 19 -1.01 3.07 13.50
CA ALA A 19 0.00 3.85 12.78
C ALA A 19 -0.53 5.22 12.33
N VAL A 20 -1.76 5.26 11.79
CA VAL A 20 -2.43 6.51 11.41
C VAL A 20 -2.67 7.42 12.61
N GLN A 21 -3.17 6.89 13.73
CA GLN A 21 -3.36 7.68 14.95
C GLN A 21 -2.04 8.26 15.48
N ALA A 22 -0.96 7.47 15.46
CA ALA A 22 0.36 7.93 15.86
C ALA A 22 0.87 9.06 14.94
N ALA A 23 0.67 8.95 13.63
CA ALA A 23 1.04 9.97 12.66
C ALA A 23 0.23 11.27 12.84
N ILE A 24 -1.09 11.17 13.03
CA ILE A 24 -1.96 12.34 13.33
C ILE A 24 -1.47 13.04 14.60
N LYS A 25 -1.18 12.29 15.67
CA LYS A 25 -0.66 12.86 16.92
C LYS A 25 0.70 13.55 16.74
N ALA A 26 1.50 13.13 15.76
CA ALA A 26 2.76 13.76 15.39
C ALA A 26 2.59 14.98 14.46
N GLY A 27 1.35 15.41 14.18
CA GLY A 27 1.04 16.58 13.35
C GLY A 27 1.08 16.29 11.84
N LYS A 28 1.05 15.02 11.43
CA LYS A 28 0.99 14.64 10.01
C LYS A 28 -0.45 14.75 9.52
N THR A 29 -0.65 15.40 8.38
CA THR A 29 -1.99 15.69 7.84
C THR A 29 -2.29 14.94 6.55
N ARG A 30 -1.29 14.55 5.77
CA ARG A 30 -1.48 13.77 4.53
C ARG A 30 -0.94 12.37 4.77
N LEU A 31 -1.82 11.40 4.91
CA LEU A 31 -1.49 10.07 5.40
C LEU A 31 -1.86 9.04 4.35
N GLN A 32 -1.02 8.04 4.13
CA GLN A 32 -1.39 6.89 3.30
C GLN A 32 -1.24 5.57 4.05
N VAL A 33 -2.19 4.68 3.81
CA VAL A 33 -2.18 3.28 4.24
C VAL A 33 -2.24 2.43 2.98
N GLU A 34 -1.28 1.54 2.79
CA GLU A 34 -1.19 0.68 1.61
C GLU A 34 -1.11 -0.78 2.03
N MET A 35 -2.21 -1.50 1.83
CA MET A 35 -2.28 -2.95 1.92
C MET A 35 -2.26 -3.52 0.50
N ALA A 36 -1.08 -3.69 -0.06
CA ALA A 36 -0.86 -4.21 -1.41
C ALA A 36 -1.01 -5.75 -1.45
N ILE A 37 -2.16 -6.23 -0.96
CA ILE A 37 -2.54 -7.64 -0.94
C ILE A 37 -3.38 -7.93 -2.20
N PRO A 38 -3.05 -8.98 -2.98
CA PRO A 38 -3.85 -9.37 -4.14
C PRO A 38 -5.33 -9.58 -3.79
N GLU A 39 -6.23 -9.15 -4.68
CA GLU A 39 -7.68 -9.35 -4.56
C GLU A 39 -8.34 -8.72 -3.32
N LEU A 40 -7.66 -7.78 -2.67
CA LEU A 40 -8.15 -7.13 -1.47
C LEU A 40 -9.44 -6.33 -1.72
N LYS A 41 -10.46 -6.56 -0.89
CA LYS A 41 -11.68 -5.76 -0.87
C LYS A 41 -11.47 -4.52 0.00
N HIS A 42 -11.48 -3.35 -0.63
CA HIS A 42 -11.20 -2.07 0.00
C HIS A 42 -12.30 -1.60 0.97
N GLN A 43 -13.57 -1.80 0.61
CA GLN A 43 -14.70 -1.30 1.40
C GLN A 43 -14.78 -1.88 2.83
N PRO A 44 -14.60 -3.19 3.08
CA PRO A 44 -14.57 -3.74 4.44
C PRO A 44 -13.46 -3.16 5.33
N ILE A 45 -12.30 -2.84 4.74
CA ILE A 45 -11.22 -2.19 5.49
C ILE A 45 -11.58 -0.74 5.76
N ALA A 46 -12.06 -0.01 4.74
CA ALA A 46 -12.51 1.37 4.90
C ALA A 46 -13.58 1.52 5.99
N GLN A 47 -14.50 0.56 6.07
CA GLN A 47 -15.54 0.53 7.10
C GLN A 47 -14.95 0.35 8.52
N GLN A 48 -13.96 -0.52 8.70
CA GLN A 48 -13.25 -0.67 9.98
C GLN A 48 -12.42 0.57 10.34
N PHE A 49 -11.94 1.32 9.35
CA PHE A 49 -11.23 2.58 9.58
C PHE A 49 -12.14 3.66 10.18
N LEU A 50 -13.46 3.57 10.01
CA LEU A 50 -14.41 4.52 10.58
C LEU A 50 -14.37 4.54 12.12
N ASP A 51 -13.97 3.43 12.74
CA ASP A 51 -13.78 3.33 14.20
C ASP A 51 -12.77 4.37 14.72
N LEU A 52 -11.82 4.79 13.88
CA LEU A 52 -10.82 5.81 14.25
C LEU A 52 -11.43 7.19 14.48
N PHE A 53 -12.53 7.49 13.79
CA PHE A 53 -13.06 8.84 13.71
C PHE A 53 -14.00 9.15 14.89
N GLY A 54 -14.53 8.12 15.54
CA GLY A 54 -15.33 8.27 16.76
C GLY A 54 -16.48 9.26 16.58
N THR A 55 -16.44 10.37 17.32
CA THR A 55 -17.45 11.44 17.27
C THR A 55 -17.06 12.64 16.41
N GLN A 56 -15.93 12.57 15.70
CA GLN A 56 -15.49 13.64 14.79
C GLN A 56 -16.42 13.76 13.59
N GLN A 57 -16.49 14.96 13.01
CA GLN A 57 -17.14 15.16 11.72
C GLN A 57 -16.18 14.74 10.61
N PHE A 58 -16.58 13.76 9.79
CA PHE A 58 -15.73 13.27 8.71
C PHE A 58 -16.51 13.03 7.43
N LYS A 59 -15.77 13.04 6.33
CA LYS A 59 -16.28 12.66 5.01
C LYS A 59 -15.51 11.45 4.47
N VAL A 60 -16.25 10.52 3.88
CA VAL A 60 -15.66 9.38 3.16
C VAL A 60 -15.82 9.61 1.67
N LEU A 61 -14.70 9.63 0.97
CA LEU A 61 -14.59 9.96 -0.44
C LEU A 61 -14.13 8.73 -1.22
N PHE A 62 -14.85 8.40 -2.27
CA PHE A 62 -14.54 7.32 -3.21
C PHE A 62 -14.09 7.89 -4.57
N PRO A 63 -13.54 7.07 -5.48
CA PRO A 63 -13.07 7.56 -6.77
C PRO A 63 -14.19 8.17 -7.61
N ASP A 64 -15.38 7.55 -7.56
CA ASP A 64 -16.56 7.97 -8.32
C ASP A 64 -17.87 7.81 -7.53
N ALA A 65 -18.95 8.38 -8.08
CA ALA A 65 -20.28 8.37 -7.50
C ALA A 65 -20.89 6.95 -7.38
N GLY A 66 -20.52 6.03 -8.27
CA GLY A 66 -20.97 4.65 -8.26
C GLY A 66 -20.36 3.86 -7.09
N ALA A 67 -19.04 3.99 -6.89
CA ALA A 67 -18.35 3.42 -5.74
C ALA A 67 -18.88 3.97 -4.41
N ALA A 68 -19.15 5.29 -4.36
CA ALA A 68 -19.76 5.94 -3.21
C ALA A 68 -21.19 5.44 -2.94
N ALA A 69 -22.02 5.31 -3.98
CA ALA A 69 -23.38 4.78 -3.86
C ALA A 69 -23.40 3.32 -3.40
N LEU A 70 -22.46 2.51 -3.89
CA LEU A 70 -22.29 1.11 -3.47
C LEU A 70 -21.93 1.04 -1.98
N ALA A 71 -20.98 1.85 -1.53
CA ALA A 71 -20.60 1.91 -0.11
C ALA A 71 -21.76 2.37 0.78
N ARG A 72 -22.53 3.40 0.38
CA ARG A 72 -23.75 3.81 1.12
C ARG A 72 -24.72 2.65 1.29
N ARG A 73 -25.00 1.91 0.21
CA ARG A 73 -25.90 0.75 0.24
C ARG A 73 -25.38 -0.33 1.19
N ASP A 74 -24.11 -0.70 1.04
CA ASP A 74 -23.51 -1.81 1.78
C ASP A 74 -23.27 -1.47 3.26
N TRP A 75 -23.12 -0.18 3.60
CA TRP A 75 -23.00 0.32 4.97
C TRP A 75 -24.33 0.81 5.57
N GLN A 76 -25.46 0.42 4.97
CA GLN A 76 -26.81 0.67 5.49
C GLN A 76 -27.21 2.17 5.59
N ASN A 77 -26.76 2.99 4.65
CA ASN A 77 -27.02 4.44 4.54
C ASN A 77 -26.75 5.17 5.86
N PRO A 78 -25.47 5.25 6.27
CA PRO A 78 -25.11 5.91 7.51
C PRO A 78 -25.35 7.42 7.44
N ASP A 79 -25.44 8.07 8.60
CA ASP A 79 -25.76 9.50 8.72
C ASP A 79 -24.60 10.44 8.35
N PHE A 80 -23.39 9.92 8.14
CA PHE A 80 -22.23 10.70 7.69
C PHE A 80 -22.14 10.78 6.16
N ILE A 81 -21.31 11.70 5.66
CA ILE A 81 -21.22 11.98 4.23
C ILE A 81 -20.32 10.96 3.52
N ILE A 82 -20.91 10.28 2.53
CA ILE A 82 -20.19 9.42 1.57
C ILE A 82 -20.42 9.96 0.15
N ARG A 83 -19.36 10.28 -0.59
CA ARG A 83 -19.42 10.85 -1.95
C ARG A 83 -18.25 10.40 -2.81
N GLY A 84 -18.33 10.59 -4.12
CA GLY A 84 -17.21 10.54 -5.04
C GLY A 84 -16.39 11.83 -4.98
N LEU A 85 -15.08 11.75 -5.20
CA LEU A 85 -14.13 12.86 -5.12
C LEU A 85 -14.51 14.06 -6.01
N ASN A 86 -15.12 13.80 -7.17
CA ASN A 86 -15.49 14.82 -8.15
C ASN A 86 -16.98 15.20 -8.11
N GLU A 87 -17.74 14.77 -7.10
CA GLU A 87 -19.17 15.12 -6.97
C GLU A 87 -19.41 16.51 -6.37
N LEU A 88 -18.43 17.07 -5.66
CA LEU A 88 -18.55 18.36 -4.97
C LEU A 88 -17.62 19.39 -5.60
N ALA A 89 -18.15 20.60 -5.81
CA ALA A 89 -17.33 21.74 -6.25
C ALA A 89 -16.38 22.20 -5.14
N ASP A 90 -16.82 22.14 -3.88
CA ASP A 90 -16.00 22.35 -2.69
C ASP A 90 -16.17 21.12 -1.77
N PRO A 91 -15.17 20.25 -1.65
CA PRO A 91 -15.27 19.05 -0.84
C PRO A 91 -15.07 19.33 0.67
N VAL A 92 -14.56 20.51 1.05
CA VAL A 92 -14.18 20.86 2.42
C VAL A 92 -15.18 21.82 3.03
N GLU A 93 -15.75 21.45 4.17
CA GLU A 93 -16.62 22.32 4.98
C GLU A 93 -15.91 22.74 6.27
N ALA A 94 -16.33 23.87 6.85
CA ALA A 94 -15.67 24.45 8.03
C ALA A 94 -15.66 23.50 9.23
N ASP A 95 -16.76 22.74 9.39
CA ASP A 95 -16.99 21.83 10.51
C ASP A 95 -16.42 20.42 10.28
N ASP A 96 -15.81 20.13 9.12
CA ASP A 96 -15.14 18.86 8.89
C ASP A 96 -13.87 18.77 9.77
N ASP A 97 -13.62 17.63 10.40
CA ASP A 97 -12.42 17.36 11.18
C ASP A 97 -11.40 16.51 10.39
N LEU A 98 -11.87 15.58 9.56
CA LEU A 98 -11.04 14.58 8.88
C LEU A 98 -11.67 14.04 7.58
N TYR A 99 -10.83 13.58 6.66
CA TYR A 99 -11.24 12.93 5.42
C TYR A 99 -10.66 11.53 5.29
N LEU A 100 -11.48 10.57 4.84
CA LEU A 100 -11.03 9.24 4.40
C LEU A 100 -11.25 9.13 2.89
N VAL A 101 -10.19 9.00 2.12
CA VAL A 101 -10.25 8.78 0.67
C VAL A 101 -9.92 7.32 0.39
N VAL A 102 -10.88 6.59 -0.18
CA VAL A 102 -10.79 5.14 -0.38
C VAL A 102 -10.41 4.84 -1.83
N ASN A 103 -9.27 4.16 -2.01
CA ASN A 103 -8.76 3.64 -3.28
C ASN A 103 -8.73 4.65 -4.45
N PRO A 104 -8.25 5.90 -4.26
CA PRO A 104 -8.13 6.85 -5.36
C PRO A 104 -7.06 6.39 -6.37
N SER A 105 -7.25 6.70 -7.65
CA SER A 105 -6.29 6.34 -8.70
C SER A 105 -5.58 7.57 -9.28
N SER A 106 -4.73 7.34 -10.28
CA SER A 106 -4.08 8.40 -11.07
C SER A 106 -5.08 9.30 -11.80
N ILE A 107 -6.32 8.84 -12.02
CA ILE A 107 -7.41 9.63 -12.62
C ILE A 107 -7.83 10.75 -11.65
N GLU A 108 -7.95 10.45 -10.36
CA GLU A 108 -8.42 11.39 -9.34
C GLU A 108 -7.29 12.16 -8.66
N VAL A 109 -6.03 11.97 -9.03
CA VAL A 109 -4.88 12.55 -8.31
C VAL A 109 -4.96 14.06 -8.16
N ALA A 110 -5.48 14.79 -9.16
CA ALA A 110 -5.67 16.24 -9.09
C ALA A 110 -6.77 16.64 -8.07
N ALA A 111 -7.82 15.83 -7.94
CA ALA A 111 -8.88 16.05 -6.96
C ALA A 111 -8.38 15.75 -5.54
N VAL A 112 -7.60 14.68 -5.37
CA VAL A 112 -6.95 14.36 -4.08
C VAL A 112 -5.95 15.44 -3.68
N GLU A 113 -5.15 15.94 -4.62
CA GLU A 113 -4.23 17.06 -4.38
C GLU A 113 -4.99 18.33 -3.93
N SER A 114 -6.07 18.66 -4.63
CA SER A 114 -6.92 19.81 -4.29
C SER A 114 -7.58 19.68 -2.92
N LEU A 115 -8.10 18.49 -2.59
CA LEU A 115 -8.66 18.18 -1.27
C LEU A 115 -7.61 18.35 -0.17
N CYS A 116 -6.42 17.76 -0.33
CA CYS A 116 -5.34 17.88 0.65
C CYS A 116 -4.85 19.32 0.86
N ASN A 117 -4.96 20.18 -0.16
CA ASN A 117 -4.63 21.59 -0.03
C ASN A 117 -5.75 22.37 0.67
N ALA A 118 -7.01 22.09 0.35
CA ALA A 118 -8.17 22.73 0.96
C ALA A 118 -8.39 22.32 2.43
N ALA A 119 -8.09 21.06 2.77
CA ALA A 119 -8.24 20.52 4.12
C ALA A 119 -7.35 21.24 5.16
N GLY A 120 -6.21 21.79 4.72
CA GLY A 120 -5.26 22.50 5.58
C GLY A 120 -4.65 21.58 6.63
N ASP A 121 -4.90 21.90 7.90
CA ASP A 121 -4.38 21.12 9.05
C ASP A 121 -5.24 19.89 9.38
N ARG A 122 -6.39 19.71 8.72
CA ARG A 122 -7.27 18.55 8.90
C ARG A 122 -6.66 17.30 8.26
N PRO A 123 -6.57 16.17 8.96
CA PRO A 123 -6.01 14.95 8.37
C PRO A 123 -6.83 14.43 7.18
N VAL A 124 -6.12 14.00 6.14
CA VAL A 124 -6.62 13.27 4.98
C VAL A 124 -5.93 11.91 4.96
N VAL A 125 -6.70 10.84 5.20
CA VAL A 125 -6.24 9.46 5.14
C VAL A 125 -6.56 8.88 3.77
N LEU A 126 -5.52 8.52 3.02
CA LEU A 126 -5.62 7.83 1.74
C LEU A 126 -5.48 6.33 2.00
N LEU A 127 -6.56 5.58 1.82
CA LEU A 127 -6.56 4.13 1.99
C LEU A 127 -6.37 3.45 0.63
N ASN A 128 -5.29 2.69 0.49
CA ASN A 128 -4.81 2.04 -0.73
C ASN A 128 -4.81 2.95 -1.97
N PRO A 129 -4.15 4.12 -1.92
CA PRO A 129 -4.03 4.99 -3.09
C PRO A 129 -3.18 4.36 -4.20
N ALA A 130 -3.58 4.58 -5.45
CA ALA A 130 -2.84 4.25 -6.67
C ALA A 130 -2.66 5.51 -7.55
N LEU A 131 -2.04 6.55 -6.98
CA LEU A 131 -2.00 7.90 -7.56
C LEU A 131 -0.99 8.10 -8.71
N GLU A 132 -0.09 7.13 -8.92
CA GLU A 132 0.81 7.13 -10.06
C GLU A 132 0.32 6.12 -11.10
N ASP A 133 0.30 6.52 -12.38
CA ASP A 133 0.05 5.61 -13.48
C ASP A 133 1.33 4.81 -13.79
N VAL A 134 1.28 3.49 -13.57
CA VAL A 134 2.36 2.53 -13.81
C VAL A 134 2.90 2.61 -15.25
N ALA A 135 2.08 2.99 -16.23
CA ALA A 135 2.49 3.16 -17.63
C ALA A 135 3.30 4.44 -17.90
N ILE A 136 3.25 5.43 -17.00
CA ILE A 136 3.85 6.78 -17.17
C ILE A 136 4.99 7.02 -16.14
N VAL A 137 5.32 6.03 -15.30
CA VAL A 137 6.30 6.16 -14.21
C VAL A 137 7.67 6.63 -14.72
N GLY A 138 8.08 7.83 -14.28
CA GLY A 138 9.46 8.31 -14.36
C GLY A 138 9.96 8.82 -15.73
N ILE A 139 9.19 8.62 -16.80
CA ILE A 139 9.60 8.95 -18.18
C ILE A 139 9.19 10.38 -18.59
N GLY A 140 8.20 10.96 -17.91
CA GLY A 140 7.65 12.28 -18.24
C GLY A 140 7.92 13.35 -17.17
N TYR A 141 8.17 14.58 -17.63
CA TYR A 141 8.31 15.78 -16.78
C TYR A 141 7.12 15.96 -15.81
N ALA A 142 5.89 15.70 -16.30
CA ALA A 142 4.67 15.83 -15.50
C ALA A 142 4.64 14.89 -14.28
N ALA A 143 5.10 13.64 -14.42
CA ALA A 143 5.13 12.68 -13.31
C ALA A 143 6.14 13.09 -12.23
N ARG A 144 7.31 13.62 -12.62
CA ARG A 144 8.30 14.16 -11.67
C ARG A 144 7.75 15.38 -10.93
N GLN A 145 7.14 16.30 -11.66
CA GLN A 145 6.54 17.49 -11.07
C GLN A 145 5.43 17.15 -10.08
N LEU A 146 4.59 16.15 -10.38
CA LEU A 146 3.56 15.66 -9.46
C LEU A 146 4.16 15.07 -8.19
N ARG A 147 5.23 14.30 -8.30
CA ARG A 147 5.92 13.71 -7.15
C ARG A 147 6.53 14.78 -6.24
N ASP A 148 7.22 15.74 -6.83
CA ASP A 148 7.88 16.83 -6.08
C ASP A 148 6.84 17.77 -5.44
N ARG A 149 5.74 18.05 -6.14
CA ARG A 149 4.69 18.96 -5.68
C ARG A 149 3.75 18.34 -4.64
N PHE A 150 3.42 17.06 -4.77
CA PHE A 150 2.33 16.45 -4.02
C PHE A 150 2.70 15.11 -3.37
N LEU A 151 3.11 14.10 -4.14
CA LEU A 151 3.23 12.73 -3.61
C LEU A 151 4.32 12.60 -2.55
N SER A 152 5.42 13.35 -2.67
CA SER A 152 6.50 13.38 -1.66
C SER A 152 6.08 13.97 -0.31
N GLN A 153 4.93 14.66 -0.26
CA GLN A 153 4.38 15.26 0.95
C GLN A 153 3.42 14.32 1.70
N ILE A 154 3.10 13.15 1.11
CA ILE A 154 2.22 12.14 1.71
C ILE A 154 3.07 11.25 2.62
N GLU A 155 2.70 11.20 3.90
CA GLU A 155 3.34 10.32 4.88
C GLU A 155 2.79 8.90 4.71
N SER A 156 3.64 7.98 4.27
CA SER A 156 3.38 6.55 4.40
C SER A 156 3.22 6.24 5.88
N CYS A 157 2.03 5.81 6.31
CA CYS A 157 1.76 5.45 7.70
C CYS A 157 1.86 3.94 7.89
N TYR A 158 1.33 3.19 6.93
CA TYR A 158 1.34 1.74 6.96
C TYR A 158 1.52 1.19 5.56
N TYR A 159 2.36 0.17 5.43
CA TYR A 159 2.57 -0.55 4.18
C TYR A 159 2.67 -2.05 4.47
N LEU A 160 1.92 -2.87 3.74
CA LEU A 160 2.04 -4.31 3.78
C LEU A 160 1.90 -4.87 2.37
N LYS A 161 2.97 -5.50 1.88
CA LYS A 161 2.98 -6.19 0.59
C LYS A 161 3.59 -7.58 0.76
N PRO A 162 2.75 -8.64 0.78
CA PRO A 162 3.22 -10.00 0.60
C PRO A 162 3.89 -10.13 -0.78
N ILE A 163 5.02 -10.82 -0.82
CA ILE A 163 5.74 -11.20 -2.03
C ILE A 163 6.15 -12.69 -1.90
N GLU A 164 6.75 -13.26 -2.93
CA GLU A 164 7.16 -14.67 -2.88
C GLU A 164 8.16 -14.92 -1.73
N ASN A 165 7.78 -15.78 -0.78
CA ASN A 165 8.54 -16.16 0.42
C ASN A 165 9.00 -14.98 1.30
N ALA A 166 8.34 -13.82 1.21
CA ALA A 166 8.72 -12.63 1.96
C ALA A 166 7.58 -11.61 2.04
N ALA A 167 7.78 -10.54 2.81
CA ALA A 167 6.89 -9.40 2.85
C ALA A 167 7.67 -8.11 3.04
N ILE A 168 7.20 -7.04 2.40
CA ILE A 168 7.63 -5.67 2.67
C ILE A 168 6.63 -5.07 3.65
N TYR A 169 7.12 -4.54 4.75
CA TYR A 169 6.31 -4.03 5.84
C TYR A 169 6.79 -2.65 6.28
N ARG A 170 5.84 -1.80 6.64
CA ARG A 170 6.11 -0.56 7.38
C ARG A 170 4.95 -0.26 8.30
N CYS A 171 5.26 0.16 9.53
CA CYS A 171 4.27 0.67 10.48
C CYS A 171 4.87 1.89 11.19
N TYR A 172 4.28 3.07 10.97
CA TYR A 172 4.73 4.33 11.54
C TYR A 172 4.75 4.27 13.08
N PRO A 173 5.80 4.79 13.76
CA PRO A 173 6.94 5.55 13.22
C PRO A 173 8.15 4.69 12.83
N GLY A 174 7.99 3.37 12.73
CA GLY A 174 9.05 2.43 12.38
C GLY A 174 9.55 2.55 10.94
N PRO A 175 10.74 1.99 10.66
CA PRO A 175 11.33 2.00 9.33
C PRO A 175 10.57 1.09 8.36
N TRP A 176 10.96 1.14 7.09
CA TRP A 176 10.61 0.09 6.13
C TRP A 176 11.37 -1.18 6.48
N GLN A 177 10.74 -2.34 6.32
CA GLN A 177 11.30 -3.62 6.73
C GLN A 177 11.08 -4.67 5.65
N VAL A 178 12.02 -5.59 5.53
CA VAL A 178 11.87 -6.84 4.77
C VAL A 178 11.81 -8.00 5.75
N TRP A 179 10.81 -8.85 5.57
CA TRP A 179 10.59 -10.06 6.36
C TRP A 179 10.62 -11.27 5.43
N ARG A 180 11.28 -12.35 5.83
CA ARG A 180 11.32 -13.62 5.08
C ARG A 180 10.32 -14.58 5.69
N GLU A 181 9.55 -15.27 4.86
CA GLU A 181 8.68 -16.36 5.29
C GLU A 181 9.50 -17.64 5.46
N THR A 182 9.53 -18.19 6.68
CA THR A 182 10.27 -19.42 7.01
C THR A 182 9.38 -20.67 7.07
N ALA A 183 8.08 -20.44 7.27
CA ALA A 183 7.00 -21.44 7.25
C ALA A 183 5.69 -20.70 6.97
N PRO A 184 4.58 -21.39 6.62
CA PRO A 184 3.29 -20.74 6.42
C PRO A 184 2.96 -19.78 7.57
N ASP A 185 2.66 -18.52 7.24
CA ASP A 185 2.33 -17.44 8.18
C ASP A 185 3.41 -17.16 9.24
N THR A 186 4.65 -17.63 9.03
CA THR A 186 5.76 -17.48 9.97
C THR A 186 6.88 -16.69 9.33
N TYR A 187 7.14 -15.50 9.87
CA TYR A 187 8.08 -14.55 9.31
C TYR A 187 9.25 -14.26 10.24
N GLU A 188 10.45 -14.15 9.67
CA GLU A 188 11.65 -13.64 10.33
C GLU A 188 12.02 -12.26 9.77
N TRP A 189 12.42 -11.34 10.65
CA TRP A 189 12.93 -10.05 10.23
C TRP A 189 14.29 -10.21 9.54
N VAL A 190 14.48 -9.56 8.39
CA VAL A 190 15.73 -9.63 7.61
C VAL A 190 16.53 -8.34 7.79
N CYS A 191 15.93 -7.19 7.48
CA CYS A 191 16.60 -5.90 7.56
C CYS A 191 15.62 -4.71 7.53
N ASP A 192 16.12 -3.54 7.94
CA ASP A 192 15.43 -2.26 7.87
C ASP A 192 15.97 -1.40 6.71
N PHE A 193 15.10 -0.56 6.15
CA PHE A 193 15.40 0.45 5.14
C PHE A 193 14.86 1.82 5.55
N PRO A 194 15.55 2.92 5.16
CA PRO A 194 15.08 4.27 5.42
C PRO A 194 13.89 4.68 4.52
N LYS A 195 13.68 3.98 3.40
CA LYS A 195 12.62 4.22 2.42
C LYS A 195 12.15 2.88 1.84
N LEU A 196 11.03 2.89 1.10
CA LEU A 196 10.53 1.70 0.40
C LEU A 196 11.65 1.06 -0.43
N PRO A 197 12.07 -0.18 -0.12
CA PRO A 197 13.14 -0.84 -0.87
C PRO A 197 12.69 -1.13 -2.31
N SER A 198 13.63 -1.04 -3.24
CA SER A 198 13.39 -1.50 -4.62
C SER A 198 13.36 -3.03 -4.68
N GLY A 199 12.85 -3.59 -5.79
CA GLY A 199 12.90 -5.05 -6.01
C GLY A 199 14.34 -5.60 -5.94
N GLU A 200 15.31 -4.87 -6.49
CA GLU A 200 16.73 -5.23 -6.41
C GLU A 200 17.25 -5.20 -4.97
N ASP A 201 16.85 -4.21 -4.17
CA ASP A 201 17.24 -4.15 -2.76
C ASP A 201 16.69 -5.36 -1.98
N VAL A 202 15.43 -5.74 -2.25
CA VAL A 202 14.77 -6.90 -1.66
C VAL A 202 15.46 -8.20 -2.08
N ASP A 203 15.71 -8.40 -3.37
CA ASP A 203 16.38 -9.59 -3.89
C ASP A 203 17.79 -9.73 -3.30
N ARG A 204 18.52 -8.62 -3.17
CA ARG A 204 19.87 -8.61 -2.58
C ARG A 204 19.86 -9.08 -1.13
N VAL A 205 18.91 -8.63 -0.31
CA VAL A 205 18.89 -9.00 1.12
C VAL A 205 18.30 -10.40 1.36
N LEU A 206 17.46 -10.90 0.45
CA LEU A 206 16.90 -12.24 0.54
C LEU A 206 17.84 -13.32 -0.02
N TYR A 207 18.55 -13.02 -1.11
CA TYR A 207 19.27 -14.00 -1.94
C TYR A 207 20.74 -13.64 -2.26
N GLY A 208 21.22 -12.45 -1.89
CA GLY A 208 22.53 -11.93 -2.31
C GLY A 208 23.74 -12.76 -1.89
N ASP A 209 23.60 -13.63 -0.89
CA ASP A 209 24.64 -14.58 -0.47
C ASP A 209 24.75 -15.83 -1.37
N LEU A 210 23.76 -16.10 -2.24
CA LEU A 210 23.78 -17.23 -3.18
C LEU A 210 24.74 -17.03 -4.37
N ALA A 211 25.24 -15.81 -4.59
CA ALA A 211 26.21 -15.49 -5.65
C ALA A 211 27.68 -15.46 -5.16
N ALA A 212 27.93 -15.49 -3.85
CA ALA A 212 29.29 -15.50 -3.29
C ALA A 212 29.89 -16.91 -3.20
N SER A 213 29.15 -17.95 -3.59
CA SER A 213 29.61 -19.33 -3.71
C SER A 213 29.90 -19.76 -5.16
N ASP A 214 30.33 -18.82 -6.02
CA ASP A 214 30.94 -19.17 -7.31
C ASP A 214 32.47 -18.98 -7.24
N THR A 215 33.13 -20.12 -7.06
CA THR A 215 34.56 -20.41 -7.26
C THR A 215 35.14 -19.67 -8.50
N PRO A 216 36.42 -19.25 -8.52
CA PRO A 216 36.98 -18.46 -9.62
C PRO A 216 36.88 -19.19 -10.97
N SER A 217 36.29 -18.50 -11.95
CA SER A 217 36.00 -19.00 -13.29
C SER A 217 37.27 -19.18 -14.11
N ASN A 218 37.43 -20.38 -14.69
CA ASN A 218 38.40 -20.69 -15.75
C ASN A 218 37.86 -20.14 -17.08
N PRO A 219 38.63 -19.38 -17.89
CA PRO A 219 38.09 -18.68 -19.06
C PRO A 219 38.12 -19.60 -20.28
N ASN A 220 37.14 -20.49 -20.42
CA ASN A 220 36.83 -21.11 -21.72
C ASN A 220 35.49 -21.85 -21.68
N ASN A 221 34.38 -21.11 -21.81
CA ASN A 221 33.30 -21.54 -22.72
C ASN A 221 32.22 -20.46 -22.85
N SER A 222 32.07 -19.99 -24.08
CA SER A 222 30.93 -19.21 -24.53
C SER A 222 29.74 -20.13 -24.81
N SER A 223 28.65 -19.99 -24.06
CA SER A 223 27.27 -20.03 -24.59
C SER A 223 26.24 -19.83 -23.47
N ALA A 224 25.51 -18.73 -23.54
CA ALA A 224 24.13 -18.62 -23.08
C ALA A 224 23.23 -18.74 -24.34
N PRO A 225 21.93 -19.13 -24.27
CA PRO A 225 21.03 -18.70 -23.19
C PRO A 225 19.86 -19.63 -22.76
N ARG A 226 19.36 -19.30 -21.56
CA ARG A 226 17.94 -19.17 -21.11
C ARG A 226 16.98 -20.38 -21.05
N LYS A 227 16.18 -20.33 -19.95
CA LYS A 227 14.88 -20.98 -19.65
C LYS A 227 14.91 -22.47 -19.23
N LYS A 228 14.99 -22.69 -17.93
CA LYS A 228 14.46 -23.88 -17.25
C LYS A 228 13.58 -23.43 -16.08
N GLY A 229 12.28 -23.32 -16.31
CA GLY A 229 11.29 -23.01 -15.28
C GLY A 229 9.91 -23.54 -15.64
N PHE A 230 9.50 -23.36 -16.90
CA PHE A 230 8.15 -23.75 -17.36
C PHE A 230 7.92 -25.26 -17.61
N LEU A 231 8.97 -26.07 -17.75
CA LEU A 231 8.82 -27.51 -18.05
C LEU A 231 8.77 -28.40 -16.78
N ALA A 232 9.24 -27.89 -15.64
CA ALA A 232 9.20 -28.63 -14.38
C ALA A 232 7.79 -28.65 -13.79
N GLU A 233 7.05 -27.53 -13.89
CA GLU A 233 5.67 -27.42 -13.41
C GLU A 233 4.69 -28.33 -14.17
N LEU A 234 4.83 -28.47 -15.50
CA LEU A 234 3.96 -29.33 -16.30
C LEU A 234 4.16 -30.82 -15.96
N GLN A 235 5.39 -31.23 -15.65
CA GLN A 235 5.69 -32.62 -15.25
C GLN A 235 5.18 -32.95 -13.84
N GLN A 236 5.13 -31.97 -12.93
CA GLN A 236 4.49 -32.14 -11.62
C GLN A 236 2.97 -32.18 -11.73
N PHE A 237 2.36 -31.36 -12.60
CA PHE A 237 0.91 -31.37 -12.81
C PHE A 237 0.39 -32.69 -13.41
N LEU A 238 1.12 -33.27 -14.37
CA LEU A 238 0.73 -34.54 -15.00
C LEU A 238 0.85 -35.75 -14.05
N ARG A 239 1.77 -35.71 -13.08
CA ARG A 239 1.90 -36.75 -12.05
C ARG A 239 0.80 -36.67 -10.99
N ALA A 240 0.27 -35.48 -10.71
CA ALA A 240 -0.82 -35.29 -9.76
C ALA A 240 -2.20 -35.76 -10.27
N LEU A 241 -2.35 -35.97 -11.58
CA LEU A 241 -3.60 -36.42 -12.22
C LEU A 241 -3.70 -37.95 -12.40
N THR A 242 -2.66 -38.69 -12.01
CA THR A 242 -2.59 -40.16 -12.17
C THR A 242 -2.56 -40.92 -10.84
N GLN A 243 -2.96 -40.28 -9.74
CA GLN A 243 -3.25 -40.91 -8.45
C GLN A 243 -4.68 -40.66 -8.01
#